data_AF-A0A238ZTB9-F1
#
_entry.id   AF-A0A238ZTB9-F1
#
_cell.length_a   1.000
_cell.length_b   1.000
_cell.length_c   1.000
_cell.angle_alpha   90.00
_cell.angle_beta   90.00
_cell.angle_gamma   90.00
#
_symmetry.space_group_name_H-M   'P 1'
#
loop_
_entity.id
_entity.type
_entity.pdbx_description
1 polymer ?
#
loop_
_entity_poly.entity_id
_entity_poly.type
_entity_poly.pdbx_seq_one_letter_code
_entity_poly.pdbx_strand_id
1 'polypeptide(L)'
;MKGSHLNSKGFTLIEVILAMLLFSIIAITFIPISVSHLSFYNKLDDTLFIQQNTKFVLNYIEKRIRECDRQSTLYISQDKTIESKDFSGEEVWVDLSGKKRNNKNTLLYFYRSTGELRVNKNGEHNVLYTQIKDIEVTEVVEGELLQIKVIADKIDYSVTTTIKLNYR
;
A
#
# COMPACT_ATOMS: atom_id res chain seq x y z
N MET A 1 -55.02 -2.77 -49.68
CA MET A 1 -54.09 -3.03 -48.56
C MET A 1 -54.14 -4.52 -48.24
N LYS A 2 -53.08 -5.27 -48.54
CA LYS A 2 -52.97 -6.70 -48.17
C LYS A 2 -52.60 -6.77 -46.68
N GLY A 3 -53.51 -7.24 -45.84
CA GLY A 3 -53.21 -7.53 -44.43
C GLY A 3 -52.26 -8.71 -44.36
N SER A 4 -51.05 -8.49 -43.84
CA SER A 4 -50.15 -9.58 -43.47
C SER A 4 -50.72 -10.27 -42.25
N HIS A 5 -51.34 -11.44 -42.42
CA HIS A 5 -51.59 -12.34 -41.31
C HIS A 5 -50.23 -12.81 -40.77
N LEU A 6 -49.76 -12.15 -39.71
CA LEU A 6 -48.67 -12.66 -38.88
C LEU A 6 -49.14 -13.99 -38.30
N ASN A 7 -48.52 -15.07 -38.77
CA ASN A 7 -48.81 -16.44 -38.37
C ASN A 7 -48.33 -16.63 -36.91
N SER A 8 -49.18 -16.29 -35.94
CA SER A 8 -48.86 -16.39 -34.51
C SER A 8 -48.98 -17.84 -34.02
N LYS A 9 -47.99 -18.67 -34.36
CA LYS A 9 -47.84 -19.98 -33.69
C LYS A 9 -47.42 -19.76 -32.24
N GLY A 10 -48.25 -20.18 -31.29
CA GLY A 10 -47.91 -20.16 -29.87
C GLY A 10 -46.82 -21.18 -29.52
N PHE A 11 -46.16 -20.98 -28.39
CA PHE A 11 -45.16 -21.93 -27.87
C PHE A 11 -45.83 -23.15 -27.27
N THR A 12 -45.23 -24.31 -27.48
CA THR A 12 -45.62 -25.54 -26.80
C THR A 12 -45.06 -25.55 -25.37
N LEU A 13 -45.77 -26.21 -24.45
CA LEU A 13 -45.34 -26.35 -23.06
C LEU A 13 -43.93 -26.98 -22.95
N ILE A 14 -43.61 -27.93 -23.84
CA ILE A 14 -42.31 -28.59 -23.86
C ILE A 14 -41.18 -27.64 -24.26
N GLU A 15 -41.40 -26.74 -25.23
CA GLU A 15 -40.41 -25.73 -25.62
C GLU A 15 -40.13 -24.76 -24.46
N VAL A 16 -41.15 -24.40 -23.68
CA VAL A 16 -40.98 -23.54 -22.49
C VAL A 16 -40.15 -24.26 -21.43
N ILE A 17 -40.43 -25.54 -21.15
CA ILE A 17 -39.67 -26.34 -20.19
C ILE A 17 -38.20 -26.49 -20.61
N LEU A 18 -37.96 -26.77 -21.90
CA LEU A 18 -36.59 -26.89 -22.43
C LEU A 18 -35.84 -25.56 -22.38
N ALA A 19 -36.50 -24.45 -22.70
CA ALA A 19 -35.90 -23.12 -22.60
C ALA A 19 -35.54 -22.76 -21.15
N MET A 20 -36.42 -23.07 -20.19
CA MET A 20 -36.15 -22.85 -18.76
C MET A 20 -34.98 -23.71 -18.27
N LEU A 21 -34.94 -24.99 -18.62
CA LEU A 21 -33.83 -25.89 -18.27
C LEU A 21 -32.49 -25.37 -18.81
N LEU A 22 -32.47 -24.96 -20.08
CA LEU A 22 -31.28 -24.42 -20.71
C LEU A 22 -30.82 -23.13 -20.04
N PHE A 23 -31.76 -22.23 -19.73
CA PHE A 23 -31.46 -21.01 -18.99
C PHE A 23 -30.92 -21.31 -17.57
N SER A 24 -31.50 -22.28 -16.87
CA SER A 24 -31.02 -22.70 -15.54
C SER A 24 -29.60 -23.25 -15.60
N ILE A 25 -29.28 -24.08 -16.60
CA ILE A 25 -27.91 -24.61 -16.80
C ILE A 25 -26.92 -23.45 -17.05
N ILE A 26 -27.30 -22.49 -17.89
CA ILE A 26 -26.48 -21.30 -18.15
C ILE A 26 -26.30 -20.49 -16.87
N ALA A 27 -27.34 -20.24 -16.10
CA ALA A 27 -27.25 -19.47 -14.86
C ALA A 27 -26.38 -20.16 -13.81
N ILE A 28 -26.54 -21.47 -13.61
CA ILE A 28 -25.78 -22.27 -12.63
C ILE A 28 -24.29 -22.28 -12.98
N THR A 29 -23.94 -22.26 -14.27
CA THR A 29 -22.54 -22.24 -14.70
C THR A 29 -21.95 -20.83 -14.70
N PHE A 30 -22.72 -19.83 -15.13
CA PHE A 30 -22.24 -18.46 -15.26
C PHE A 30 -22.01 -17.77 -13.92
N ILE A 31 -22.93 -17.92 -12.95
CA ILE A 31 -22.85 -17.22 -11.65
C ILE A 31 -21.53 -17.53 -10.91
N PRO A 32 -21.13 -18.81 -10.73
CA PRO A 32 -19.86 -19.14 -10.06
C PRO A 32 -18.64 -18.58 -10.80
N ILE A 33 -18.65 -18.60 -12.14
CA ILE A 33 -17.57 -18.04 -12.96
C ILE A 33 -17.45 -16.54 -12.70
N SER A 34 -18.55 -15.80 -12.75
CA SER A 34 -18.56 -14.36 -12.46
C SER A 34 -18.07 -14.04 -11.05
N VAL A 35 -18.56 -14.77 -10.03
CA VAL A 35 -18.13 -14.58 -8.64
C VAL A 35 -16.65 -14.88 -8.47
N SER A 36 -16.14 -15.95 -9.10
CA SER A 36 -14.73 -16.31 -9.08
C SER A 36 -13.86 -15.21 -9.72
N HIS A 37 -14.27 -14.68 -10.87
CA HIS A 37 -13.56 -13.58 -11.51
C HIS A 37 -13.55 -12.32 -10.64
N LEU A 38 -14.68 -11.93 -10.05
CA LEU A 38 -14.76 -10.78 -9.14
C LEU A 38 -13.84 -10.96 -7.93
N SER A 39 -13.83 -12.15 -7.31
CA SER A 39 -12.92 -12.45 -6.20
C SER A 39 -11.46 -12.37 -6.62
N PHE A 40 -11.12 -12.87 -7.81
CA PHE A 40 -9.77 -12.79 -8.35
C PHE A 40 -9.34 -11.35 -8.60
N TYR A 41 -10.20 -10.53 -9.20
CA TYR A 41 -9.91 -9.11 -9.41
C TYR A 41 -9.70 -8.35 -8.11
N ASN A 42 -10.52 -8.58 -7.08
CA ASN A 42 -10.32 -7.96 -5.78
C ASN A 42 -8.97 -8.34 -5.16
N LYS A 43 -8.57 -9.61 -5.24
CA LYS A 43 -7.24 -10.06 -4.75
C LYS A 43 -6.08 -9.40 -5.51
N LEU A 44 -6.23 -9.24 -6.82
CA LEU A 44 -5.24 -8.55 -7.64
C LEU A 44 -5.14 -7.07 -7.28
N ASP A 45 -6.27 -6.40 -7.12
CA ASP A 45 -6.34 -4.99 -6.74
C ASP A 45 -5.72 -4.77 -5.35
N ASP A 46 -6.07 -5.60 -4.37
CA ASP A 46 -5.47 -5.59 -3.03
C ASP A 46 -3.94 -5.78 -3.11
N THR A 47 -3.47 -6.72 -3.92
CA THR A 47 -2.04 -6.99 -4.10
C THR A 47 -1.33 -5.78 -4.71
N LEU A 48 -1.90 -5.17 -5.75
CA LEU A 48 -1.35 -3.99 -6.41
C LEU A 48 -1.34 -2.79 -5.46
N PHE A 49 -2.40 -2.59 -4.69
CA PHE A 49 -2.49 -1.55 -3.68
C PHE A 49 -1.38 -1.69 -2.63
N ILE A 50 -1.17 -2.89 -2.09
CA ILE A 50 -0.09 -3.15 -1.12
C ILE A 50 1.28 -2.86 -1.75
N GLN A 51 1.54 -3.34 -2.97
CA GLN A 51 2.81 -3.10 -3.66
C GLN A 51 3.08 -1.62 -3.89
N GLN A 52 2.07 -0.87 -4.35
CA GLN A 52 2.18 0.57 -4.59
C GLN A 52 2.41 1.33 -3.28
N ASN A 53 1.65 1.02 -2.22
CA ASN A 53 1.86 1.62 -0.91
C ASN A 53 3.27 1.37 -0.39
N THR A 54 3.78 0.14 -0.51
CA THR A 54 5.15 -0.20 -0.07
C THR A 54 6.19 0.66 -0.81
N LYS A 55 6.03 0.87 -2.12
CA LYS A 55 6.88 1.77 -2.92
C LYS A 55 6.74 3.23 -2.48
N PHE A 56 5.51 3.70 -2.25
CA PHE A 56 5.27 5.07 -1.81
C PHE A 56 5.86 5.35 -0.43
N VAL A 57 5.77 4.40 0.50
CA VAL A 57 6.43 4.48 1.81
C VAL A 57 7.93 4.67 1.64
N LEU A 58 8.58 3.83 0.84
CA LEU A 58 10.02 3.94 0.60
C LEU A 58 10.39 5.30 -0.01
N ASN A 59 9.67 5.73 -1.05
CA ASN A 59 9.90 7.03 -1.69
C ASN A 59 9.67 8.20 -0.73
N TYR A 60 8.69 8.08 0.17
CA TYR A 60 8.39 9.11 1.15
C TYR A 60 9.47 9.20 2.22
N ILE A 61 9.94 8.06 2.73
CA ILE A 61 11.09 7.98 3.65
C ILE A 61 12.30 8.65 2.99
N GLU A 62 12.62 8.26 1.76
CA GLU A 62 13.73 8.81 0.99
C GLU A 62 13.60 10.32 0.80
N LYS A 63 12.40 10.80 0.43
CA LYS A 63 12.13 12.23 0.30
C LYS A 63 12.36 12.98 1.61
N ARG A 64 11.84 12.48 2.74
CA ARG A 64 11.99 13.14 4.04
C ARG A 64 13.44 13.20 4.51
N ILE A 65 14.19 12.13 4.32
CA ILE A 65 15.63 12.12 4.64
C ILE A 65 16.41 13.09 3.73
N ARG A 66 15.99 13.25 2.47
CA ARG A 66 16.63 14.23 1.55
C ARG A 66 16.31 15.68 1.86
N GLU A 67 15.20 15.96 2.54
CA GLU A 67 14.82 17.30 2.99
C GLU A 67 15.57 17.72 4.27
N CYS A 68 16.18 16.77 4.98
CA CYS A 68 17.03 17.01 6.14
C CYS A 68 18.34 17.72 5.75
N ASP A 69 18.86 18.54 6.65
CA ASP A 69 20.20 19.12 6.52
C ASP A 69 21.29 18.03 6.61
N ARG A 70 21.96 17.79 5.49
CA ARG A 70 23.00 16.78 5.33
C ARG A 70 24.28 17.07 6.11
N GLN A 71 24.47 18.24 6.68
CA GLN A 71 25.64 18.51 7.52
C GLN A 71 25.40 18.15 8.99
N SER A 72 24.14 18.15 9.42
CA SER A 72 23.72 17.91 10.79
C SER A 72 22.93 16.61 10.99
N THR A 73 22.72 15.83 9.92
CA THR A 73 22.00 14.56 9.98
C THR A 73 22.84 13.48 10.68
N LEU A 74 22.29 12.88 11.73
CA LEU A 74 22.86 11.76 12.48
C LEU A 74 21.90 10.57 12.46
N TYR A 75 22.44 9.38 12.21
CA TYR A 75 21.71 8.13 12.39
C TYR A 75 22.04 7.49 13.74
N ILE A 76 21.00 7.08 14.47
CA ILE A 76 21.07 6.41 15.77
C ILE A 76 20.60 4.97 15.58
N SER A 77 21.54 4.05 15.43
CA SER A 77 21.27 2.66 15.03
C SER A 77 20.42 1.89 16.05
N GLN A 78 20.63 2.14 17.35
CA GLN A 78 19.89 1.49 18.45
C GLN A 78 18.38 1.72 18.36
N ASP A 79 17.98 2.91 17.94
CA ASP A 79 16.60 3.34 17.83
C ASP A 79 16.12 3.44 16.38
N LYS A 80 16.92 2.98 15.40
CA LYS A 80 16.64 3.14 13.97
C LYS A 80 16.08 4.53 13.61
N THR A 81 16.65 5.56 14.23
CA THR A 81 16.15 6.93 14.17
C THR A 81 17.18 7.80 13.46
N ILE A 82 16.71 8.71 12.63
CA ILE A 82 17.51 9.77 12.04
C ILE A 82 17.10 11.07 12.71
N GLU A 83 18.08 11.78 13.23
CA GLU A 83 17.95 13.11 13.82
C GLU A 83 18.60 14.12 12.89
N SER A 84 17.94 15.25 12.65
CA SER A 84 18.46 16.32 11.80
C SER A 84 17.85 17.66 12.22
N LYS A 85 18.26 18.73 11.54
CA LYS A 85 17.58 20.01 11.54
C LYS A 85 16.80 20.23 10.24
N ASP A 86 15.72 20.99 10.33
CA ASP A 86 15.01 21.52 9.17
C ASP A 86 15.63 22.86 8.69
N PHE A 87 15.03 23.48 7.66
CA PHE A 87 15.48 24.76 7.12
C PHE A 87 15.39 25.93 8.11
N SER A 88 14.58 25.80 9.17
CA SER A 88 14.44 26.79 10.24
C SER A 88 15.41 26.54 11.39
N GLY A 89 16.18 25.44 11.34
CA GLY A 89 17.12 25.03 12.38
C GLY A 89 16.48 24.25 13.52
N GLU A 90 15.20 23.92 13.43
CA GLU A 90 14.46 23.14 14.42
C GLU A 90 14.83 21.65 14.32
N GLU A 91 14.91 20.98 15.46
CA GLU A 91 15.16 19.53 15.50
C GLU A 91 13.98 18.75 14.91
N VAL A 92 14.32 17.82 14.03
CA VAL A 92 13.39 16.94 13.33
C VAL A 92 13.83 15.49 13.42
N TRP A 93 12.85 14.60 13.48
CA TRP A 93 13.09 13.17 13.62
C TRP A 93 12.40 12.36 12.53
N VAL A 94 13.11 11.33 12.07
CA VAL A 94 12.57 10.23 11.25
C VAL A 94 12.81 8.94 12.01
N ASP A 95 11.74 8.29 12.47
CA ASP A 95 11.82 7.11 13.34
C ASP A 95 11.30 5.85 12.62
N LEU A 96 12.20 4.92 12.34
CA LEU A 96 11.90 3.67 11.65
C LEU A 96 11.92 2.46 12.60
N SER A 97 11.87 2.68 13.93
CA SER A 97 11.98 1.62 14.94
C SER A 97 10.75 0.71 15.03
N GLY A 98 9.58 1.19 14.60
CA GLY A 98 8.29 0.54 14.82
C GLY A 98 7.57 1.00 16.09
N LYS A 99 8.17 1.88 16.89
CA LYS A 99 7.55 2.46 18.10
C LYS A 99 6.74 3.71 17.75
N LYS A 100 5.68 3.96 18.50
CA LYS A 100 4.94 5.23 18.39
C LYS A 100 5.82 6.36 18.93
N ARG A 101 6.04 7.40 18.13
CA ARG A 101 6.76 8.61 18.54
C ARG A 101 5.81 9.76 18.82
N ASN A 102 5.90 10.33 20.02
CA ASN A 102 5.03 11.44 20.47
C ASN A 102 5.71 12.82 20.39
N ASN A 103 7.00 12.87 20.03
CA ASN A 103 7.73 14.12 19.91
C ASN A 103 7.09 15.00 18.82
N LYS A 104 6.90 16.29 19.15
CA LYS A 104 6.55 17.31 18.16
C LYS A 104 7.65 17.36 17.09
N ASN A 105 7.34 17.84 15.89
CA ASN A 105 8.29 17.92 14.76
C ASN A 105 8.88 16.57 14.29
N THR A 106 8.20 15.46 14.56
CA THR A 106 8.56 14.17 13.92
C THR A 106 8.05 14.20 12.48
N LEU A 107 8.98 14.31 11.52
CA LEU A 107 8.68 14.28 10.09
C LEU A 107 8.01 12.97 9.70
N LEU A 108 8.38 11.89 10.37
CA LEU A 108 7.98 10.54 10.01
C LEU A 108 8.20 9.58 11.17
N TYR A 109 7.24 8.70 11.42
CA TYR A 109 7.50 7.50 12.23
C TYR A 109 6.73 6.28 11.73
N PHE A 110 7.33 5.11 11.87
CA PHE A 110 6.68 3.83 11.62
C PHE A 110 6.09 3.26 12.91
N TYR A 111 4.81 2.91 12.89
CA TYR A 111 4.12 2.27 14.00
C TYR A 111 3.76 0.83 13.66
N ARG A 112 4.55 -0.12 14.17
CA ARG A 112 4.46 -1.52 13.77
C ARG A 112 3.17 -2.19 14.20
N SER A 113 2.60 -1.83 15.35
CA SER A 113 1.39 -2.51 15.85
C SER A 113 0.15 -2.29 14.97
N THR A 114 0.11 -1.19 14.22
CA THR A 114 -0.96 -0.92 13.24
C THR A 114 -0.48 -1.04 11.79
N GLY A 115 0.82 -1.29 11.57
CA GLY A 115 1.43 -1.38 10.25
C GLY A 115 1.35 -0.08 9.45
N GLU A 116 1.53 1.05 10.12
CA GLU A 116 1.29 2.38 9.58
C GLU A 116 2.54 3.25 9.55
N LEU A 117 2.70 4.00 8.46
CA LEU A 117 3.62 5.12 8.39
C LEU A 117 2.86 6.41 8.70
N ARG A 118 3.35 7.19 9.65
CA ARG A 118 2.66 8.36 10.18
C ARG A 118 3.55 9.59 10.20
N VAL A 119 2.95 10.77 10.18
CA VAL A 119 3.61 12.05 10.51
C VAL A 119 3.11 12.54 11.86
N ASN A 120 3.93 13.28 12.59
CA ASN A 120 3.50 14.00 13.78
C ASN A 120 3.85 15.48 13.65
N LYS A 121 2.90 16.26 13.12
CA LYS A 121 3.01 17.72 13.07
C LYS A 121 2.23 18.29 14.24
N ASN A 122 2.92 19.00 15.13
CA ASN A 122 2.31 19.68 16.29
C ASN A 122 1.51 18.79 17.26
N GLY A 123 1.76 17.47 17.30
CA GLY A 123 1.02 16.51 18.13
C GLY A 123 -0.08 15.76 17.37
N GLU A 124 -0.37 16.11 16.12
CA GLU A 124 -1.35 15.42 15.29
C GLU A 124 -0.71 14.25 14.54
N HIS A 125 -1.16 13.04 14.86
CA HIS A 125 -0.66 11.80 14.28
C HIS A 125 -1.46 11.40 13.03
N ASN A 126 -1.06 11.90 11.86
CA ASN A 126 -1.74 11.58 10.61
C ASN A 126 -1.14 10.33 9.97
N VAL A 127 -2.01 9.41 9.54
CA VAL A 127 -1.63 8.21 8.79
C VAL A 127 -1.39 8.59 7.33
N LEU A 128 -0.21 8.25 6.82
CA LEU A 128 0.14 8.44 5.41
C LEU A 128 -0.10 7.18 4.60
N TYR A 129 0.37 6.05 5.13
CA TYR A 129 0.32 4.76 4.45
C TYR A 129 0.07 3.64 5.47
N THR A 130 -0.54 2.55 5.00
CA THR A 130 -0.92 1.38 5.81
C THR A 130 -0.34 0.11 5.19
N GLN A 131 -0.57 -1.03 5.83
CA GLN A 131 -0.23 -2.38 5.33
C GLN A 131 1.28 -2.64 5.24
N ILE A 132 2.05 -2.01 6.13
CA ILE A 132 3.49 -2.21 6.25
C ILE A 132 3.77 -3.15 7.42
N LYS A 133 4.42 -4.28 7.14
CA LYS A 133 4.80 -5.26 8.16
C LYS A 133 5.92 -4.74 9.04
N ASP A 134 6.99 -4.28 8.38
CA ASP A 134 8.19 -3.83 9.03
C ASP A 134 9.03 -2.92 8.13
N ILE A 135 9.92 -2.18 8.76
CA ILE A 135 10.97 -1.40 8.11
C ILE A 135 12.31 -1.82 8.69
N GLU A 136 13.14 -2.40 7.84
CA GLU A 136 14.51 -2.79 8.14
C GLU A 136 15.44 -1.67 7.71
N VAL A 137 16.37 -1.29 8.59
CA VAL A 137 17.41 -0.30 8.31
C VAL A 137 18.74 -0.97 8.62
N THR A 138 19.65 -0.96 7.64
CA THR A 138 20.98 -1.55 7.74
C THR A 138 22.00 -0.48 7.39
N GLU A 139 23.00 -0.27 8.23
CA GLU A 139 24.15 0.56 7.88
C GLU A 139 25.10 -0.22 6.96
N VAL A 140 25.19 0.21 5.71
CA VAL A 140 26.17 -0.32 4.76
C VAL A 140 27.53 0.29 5.01
N VAL A 141 27.54 1.59 5.34
CA VAL A 141 28.70 2.34 5.85
C VAL A 141 28.20 3.11 7.06
N GLU A 142 28.84 2.87 8.21
CA GLU A 142 28.47 3.47 9.50
C GLU A 142 28.34 4.99 9.38
N GLY A 143 27.17 5.52 9.77
CA GLY A 143 26.86 6.95 9.74
C GLY A 143 26.79 7.62 8.36
N GLU A 144 27.07 6.93 7.26
CA GLU A 144 27.12 7.53 5.92
C GLU A 144 26.10 6.96 4.94
N LEU A 145 25.92 5.64 4.94
CA LEU A 145 25.13 4.94 3.91
C LEU A 145 24.16 3.96 4.56
N LEU A 146 22.87 4.28 4.48
CA LEU A 146 21.80 3.44 5.00
C LEU A 146 21.12 2.68 3.86
N GLN A 147 20.92 1.38 4.05
CA GLN A 147 19.99 0.60 3.25
C GLN A 147 18.68 0.48 4.03
N ILE A 148 17.59 0.95 3.42
CA ILE A 148 16.25 0.90 3.99
C ILE A 148 15.41 -0.06 3.17
N LYS A 149 14.82 -1.05 3.83
CA LYS A 149 13.93 -2.05 3.23
C LYS A 149 12.57 -1.99 3.90
N VAL A 150 11.52 -1.83 3.09
CA VAL A 150 10.13 -1.80 3.53
C VAL A 150 9.47 -3.11 3.14
N ILE A 151 8.82 -3.77 4.10
CA ILE A 151 8.21 -5.09 3.93
C ILE A 151 6.69 -4.96 4.01
N ALA A 152 6.00 -5.53 3.02
CA ALA A 152 4.54 -5.59 2.98
C ALA A 152 3.96 -6.58 4.01
N ASP A 153 2.78 -6.27 4.55
CA ASP A 153 2.11 -7.10 5.58
C ASP A 153 1.56 -8.43 5.03
N LYS A 154 0.72 -8.36 3.99
CA LYS A 154 -0.12 -9.48 3.55
C LYS A 154 0.42 -10.26 2.35
N ILE A 155 1.50 -9.79 1.73
CA ILE A 155 2.10 -10.40 0.53
C ILE A 155 3.61 -10.50 0.73
N ASP A 156 4.23 -11.48 0.08
CA ASP A 156 5.70 -11.60 0.05
C ASP A 156 6.28 -10.58 -0.93
N TYR A 157 6.31 -9.32 -0.49
CA TYR A 157 6.82 -8.20 -1.25
C TYR A 157 7.63 -7.27 -0.35
N SER A 158 8.78 -6.85 -0.85
CA SER A 158 9.58 -5.82 -0.21
C SER A 158 10.27 -4.96 -1.26
N VAL A 159 10.57 -3.72 -0.87
CA VAL A 159 11.36 -2.78 -1.68
C VAL A 159 12.49 -2.21 -0.86
N THR A 160 13.63 -2.02 -1.50
CA THR A 160 14.85 -1.57 -0.84
C THR A 160 15.41 -0.36 -1.59
N THR A 161 15.89 0.63 -0.84
CA THR A 161 16.67 1.75 -1.37
C THR A 161 17.92 1.95 -0.52
N THR A 162 18.92 2.60 -1.09
CA THR A 162 20.14 2.99 -0.38
C THR A 162 20.23 4.51 -0.38
N ILE A 163 20.40 5.09 0.81
CA ILE A 163 20.41 6.54 1.03
C ILE A 163 21.75 6.93 1.64
N LYS A 164 22.41 7.90 0.98
CA LYS A 164 23.60 8.55 1.50
C LYS A 164 23.17 9.72 2.40
N LEU A 165 23.59 9.71 3.65
CA LEU A 165 23.27 10.76 4.64
C LEU A 165 24.15 11.99 4.41
N ASN A 166 25.45 11.80 4.24
CA ASN A 166 26.43 12.90 4.12
C ASN A 166 27.16 12.85 2.77
N TYR A 167 27.24 13.98 2.06
CA TYR A 167 28.12 14.15 0.91
C TYR A 167 29.41 14.82 1.38
N ARG A 168 30.45 14.01 1.65
CA ARG A 168 31.83 14.49 1.54
C ARG A 168 32.20 14.66 0.07
#